data_AF-A0A170V1H4-F1
#
_entry.id   AF-A0A170V1H4-F1
#
_cell.length_a   1.000
_cell.length_b   1.000
_cell.length_c   1.000
_cell.angle_alpha   90.00
_cell.angle_beta   90.00
_cell.angle_gamma   90.00
#
_symmetry.space_group_name_H-M   'P 1'
#
loop_
_entity.id
_entity.type
_entity.pdbx_description
1 polymer ?
#
loop_
_entity_poly.entity_id
_entity_poly.type
_entity_poly.pdbx_seq_one_letter_code
_entity_poly.pdbx_strand_id
1 'polypeptide(L)'
;MNAFLRPGRPVDPSDVARAQRHHQTLRGELSRVREAAHSWRVGLGGLLLALVGFGLIRGPSEIDKVEAPWHVVIGCLLLASLLTGAMGAYWLLSAHNGRPRATPVDLTISTATQDHLLALTALKDLRRGIVATLLCTGLLVAAVGTTWYGPEKSRPKLVVRTRTGAVLCGDGAAGDGRRLTLRTRAGQVSVALTDVLAVETTEKCP
;
A
#
# COMPACT_ATOMS: atom_id res chain seq x y z
N MET A 1 45.72 27.24 -41.54
CA MET A 1 46.17 26.51 -40.33
C MET A 1 45.89 25.04 -40.54
N ASN A 2 46.90 24.22 -40.85
CA ASN A 2 46.74 22.79 -41.08
C ASN A 2 46.91 22.04 -39.76
N ALA A 3 45.83 21.47 -39.23
CA ALA A 3 45.90 20.59 -38.08
C ALA A 3 46.39 19.21 -38.51
N PHE A 4 47.60 18.83 -38.11
CA PHE A 4 48.12 17.48 -38.30
C PHE A 4 47.44 16.54 -37.30
N LEU A 5 46.60 15.63 -37.81
CA LEU A 5 46.09 14.50 -37.03
C LEU A 5 47.24 13.51 -36.82
N ARG A 6 47.69 13.36 -35.56
CA ARG A 6 48.64 12.30 -35.19
C ARG A 6 47.91 10.95 -35.12
N PRO A 7 48.51 9.86 -35.63
CA PRO A 7 47.94 8.53 -35.45
C PRO A 7 47.84 8.20 -33.96
N GLY A 8 46.72 7.58 -33.58
CA GLY A 8 46.48 7.14 -32.21
C GLY A 8 47.49 6.06 -31.78
N ARG A 9 47.63 5.88 -30.45
CA ARG A 9 48.45 4.82 -29.87
C ARG A 9 48.05 3.45 -30.46
N PRO A 10 49.02 2.58 -30.80
CA PRO A 10 48.71 1.22 -31.27
C PRO A 10 47.90 0.45 -30.21
N VAL A 11 46.87 -0.26 -30.68
CA VAL A 11 45.95 -1.04 -29.84
C VAL A 11 46.74 -2.12 -29.10
N ASP A 12 46.68 -2.10 -27.77
CA ASP A 12 47.28 -3.12 -26.91
C ASP A 12 46.32 -4.33 -26.81
N PRO A 13 46.80 -5.59 -26.85
CA PRO A 13 45.97 -6.75 -26.50
C PRO A 13 45.23 -6.61 -25.15
N SER A 14 45.77 -5.85 -24.19
CA SER A 14 45.07 -5.50 -22.95
C SER A 14 43.83 -4.62 -23.17
N ASP A 15 43.86 -3.72 -24.16
CA ASP A 15 42.73 -2.88 -24.58
C ASP A 15 41.63 -3.73 -25.24
N VAL A 16 42.02 -4.72 -26.05
CA VAL A 16 41.08 -5.68 -26.66
C VAL A 16 40.37 -6.51 -25.59
N ALA A 17 41.12 -7.05 -24.62
CA ALA A 17 40.55 -7.82 -23.52
C ALA A 17 39.62 -6.95 -22.65
N ARG A 18 39.98 -5.69 -22.39
CA ARG A 18 39.14 -4.73 -21.66
C ARG A 18 37.86 -4.40 -22.41
N ALA A 19 37.94 -4.17 -23.71
CA ALA A 19 36.79 -3.92 -24.58
C ALA A 19 35.85 -5.15 -24.63
N GLN A 20 36.40 -6.36 -24.71
CA GLN A 20 35.62 -7.60 -24.68
C GLN A 20 34.90 -7.80 -23.35
N ARG A 21 35.58 -7.62 -22.20
CA ARG A 21 34.94 -7.69 -20.88
C ARG A 21 33.84 -6.63 -20.71
N HIS A 22 34.08 -5.43 -21.21
CA HIS A 22 33.09 -4.36 -21.19
C HIS A 22 31.86 -4.73 -22.04
N HIS A 23 32.07 -5.23 -23.26
CA HIS A 23 30.99 -5.73 -24.11
C HIS A 23 30.21 -6.90 -23.49
N GLN A 24 30.90 -7.86 -22.86
CA GLN A 24 30.26 -8.97 -22.16
C GLN A 24 29.42 -8.48 -20.98
N THR A 25 29.89 -7.48 -20.25
CA THR A 25 29.15 -6.88 -19.13
C THR A 25 27.88 -6.18 -19.64
N LEU A 26 28.01 -5.35 -20.68
CA LEU A 26 26.89 -4.62 -21.30
C LEU A 26 25.79 -5.55 -21.83
N ARG A 27 26.16 -6.70 -22.44
CA ARG A 27 25.19 -7.68 -22.94
C ARG A 27 24.30 -8.29 -21.84
N GLY A 28 24.78 -8.32 -20.60
CA GLY A 28 24.05 -8.87 -19.46
C GLY A 28 23.26 -7.85 -18.64
N GLU A 29 23.42 -6.54 -18.89
CA GLU A 29 22.76 -5.49 -18.09
C GLU A 29 21.24 -5.50 -18.31
N LEU A 30 20.82 -5.58 -19.57
CA LEU A 30 19.39 -5.53 -19.92
C LEU A 30 18.62 -6.74 -19.37
N SER A 31 19.19 -7.95 -19.46
CA SER A 31 18.55 -9.15 -18.93
C SER A 31 18.41 -9.09 -17.41
N ARG A 32 19.44 -8.64 -16.69
CA ARG A 32 19.39 -8.44 -15.23
C ARG A 32 18.33 -7.43 -14.81
N VAL A 33 18.21 -6.31 -15.53
CA VAL A 33 17.18 -5.28 -15.25
C VAL A 33 15.77 -5.85 -15.49
N ARG A 34 15.57 -6.62 -16.57
CA ARG A 34 14.28 -7.24 -16.88
C ARG A 34 13.89 -8.32 -15.87
N GLU A 35 14.84 -9.10 -15.40
CA GLU A 35 14.63 -10.13 -14.38
C GLU A 35 14.25 -9.48 -13.04
N ALA A 36 15.00 -8.44 -12.63
CA ALA A 36 14.64 -7.67 -11.44
C ALA A 36 13.25 -7.02 -11.57
N ALA A 37 12.91 -6.44 -12.73
CA ALA A 37 11.58 -5.89 -12.97
C ALA A 37 10.48 -6.96 -12.85
N HIS A 38 10.75 -8.19 -13.32
CA HIS A 38 9.84 -9.31 -13.19
C HIS A 38 9.61 -9.69 -11.73
N SER A 39 10.68 -9.86 -10.93
CA SER A 39 10.57 -10.23 -9.52
C SER A 39 9.81 -9.17 -8.71
N TRP A 40 10.08 -7.88 -8.96
CA TRP A 40 9.36 -6.78 -8.33
C TRP A 40 7.86 -6.77 -8.70
N ARG A 41 7.52 -7.07 -9.96
CA ARG A 41 6.13 -7.16 -10.41
C ARG A 41 5.39 -8.31 -9.73
N VAL A 42 6.02 -9.48 -9.59
CA VAL A 42 5.44 -10.63 -8.88
C VAL A 42 5.21 -10.28 -7.41
N GLY A 43 6.19 -9.66 -6.75
CA GLY A 43 6.05 -9.21 -5.36
C GLY A 43 4.91 -8.21 -5.17
N LEU A 44 4.81 -7.21 -6.06
CA LEU A 44 3.70 -6.25 -6.06
C LEU A 44 2.34 -6.92 -6.29
N GLY A 45 2.27 -7.90 -7.20
CA GLY A 45 1.06 -8.69 -7.43
C GLY A 45 0.62 -9.45 -6.17
N GLY A 46 1.56 -10.07 -5.47
CA GLY A 46 1.30 -10.73 -4.18
C GLY A 46 0.78 -9.76 -3.10
N LEU A 47 1.37 -8.57 -3.01
CA LEU A 47 0.95 -7.53 -2.08
C LEU A 47 -0.50 -7.07 -2.34
N LEU A 48 -0.84 -6.80 -3.61
CA LEU A 48 -2.19 -6.40 -4.00
C LEU A 48 -3.21 -7.52 -3.79
N LEU A 49 -2.83 -8.77 -4.06
CA LEU A 49 -3.69 -9.92 -3.78
C LEU A 49 -3.97 -10.06 -2.28
N ALA A 50 -2.94 -9.90 -1.44
CA ALA A 50 -3.10 -9.93 0.02
C ALA A 50 -4.03 -8.80 0.51
N LEU A 51 -3.89 -7.59 -0.06
CA LEU A 51 -4.77 -6.46 0.23
C LEU A 51 -6.24 -6.77 -0.09
N VAL A 52 -6.52 -7.28 -1.29
CA VAL A 52 -7.88 -7.66 -1.71
C VAL A 52 -8.43 -8.76 -0.82
N GLY A 53 -7.61 -9.78 -0.51
CA GLY A 53 -7.98 -10.87 0.40
C GLY A 53 -8.33 -10.37 1.79
N PHE A 54 -7.49 -9.51 2.38
CA PHE A 54 -7.76 -8.92 3.69
C PHE A 54 -9.02 -8.02 3.65
N GLY A 55 -9.15 -7.18 2.63
CA GLY A 55 -10.29 -6.26 2.48
C GLY A 55 -11.63 -6.98 2.36
N LEU A 56 -11.72 -8.06 1.57
CA LEU A 56 -12.95 -8.84 1.42
C LEU A 56 -13.34 -9.61 2.68
N ILE A 57 -12.35 -10.15 3.41
CA ILE A 57 -12.62 -11.06 4.54
C ILE A 57 -12.79 -10.28 5.86
N ARG A 58 -11.95 -9.27 6.10
CA ARG A 58 -11.84 -8.56 7.39
C ARG A 58 -12.20 -7.07 7.31
N GLY A 59 -12.28 -6.49 6.11
CA GLY A 59 -12.50 -5.05 5.93
C GLY A 59 -13.70 -4.50 6.70
N PRO A 60 -14.93 -5.01 6.47
CA PRO A 60 -16.12 -4.46 7.12
C PRO A 60 -16.08 -4.53 8.66
N SER A 61 -15.61 -5.66 9.21
CA SER A 61 -15.63 -5.89 10.66
C SER A 61 -14.57 -5.14 11.44
N GLU A 62 -13.43 -4.80 10.83
CA GLU A 62 -12.39 -4.00 11.48
C GLU A 62 -12.64 -2.50 11.30
N ILE A 63 -13.21 -2.07 10.18
CA ILE A 63 -13.50 -0.66 9.91
C ILE A 63 -14.63 -0.14 10.82
N ASP A 64 -15.67 -0.93 11.07
CA ASP A 64 -16.84 -0.54 11.90
C ASP A 64 -16.50 -0.22 13.37
N LYS A 65 -15.30 -0.60 13.83
CA LYS A 65 -14.83 -0.35 15.21
C LYS A 65 -14.25 1.05 15.39
N VAL A 66 -13.92 1.75 14.31
CA VAL A 66 -13.25 3.05 14.34
C VAL A 66 -14.27 4.17 14.21
N GLU A 67 -13.99 5.36 14.75
CA GLU A 67 -14.86 6.52 14.59
C GLU A 67 -15.06 6.91 13.11
N ALA A 68 -16.26 7.40 12.78
CA ALA A 68 -16.70 7.73 11.42
C ALA A 68 -15.72 8.56 10.55
N PRO A 69 -15.05 9.64 11.03
CA PRO A 69 -14.12 10.41 10.21
C PRO A 69 -12.90 9.59 9.76
N TRP A 70 -12.50 8.58 10.53
CA TRP A 70 -11.35 7.73 10.21
C TRP A 70 -11.63 6.74 9.10
N HIS A 71 -12.89 6.41 8.82
CA HIS A 71 -13.24 5.62 7.64
C HIS A 71 -12.79 6.32 6.36
N VAL A 72 -12.95 7.64 6.29
CA VAL A 72 -12.51 8.44 5.13
C VAL A 72 -10.98 8.41 5.01
N VAL A 73 -10.26 8.56 6.13
CA VAL A 73 -8.79 8.51 6.15
C VAL A 73 -8.28 7.15 5.67
N ILE A 74 -8.81 6.06 6.22
CA ILE A 74 -8.47 4.69 5.81
C ILE A 74 -8.79 4.49 4.33
N GLY A 75 -9.97 4.91 3.87
CA GLY A 75 -10.37 4.84 2.46
C GLY A 75 -9.44 5.61 1.53
N CYS A 76 -9.04 6.83 1.90
CA CYS A 76 -8.08 7.64 1.15
C CYS A 76 -6.69 6.99 1.09
N LEU A 77 -6.19 6.43 2.20
CA LEU A 77 -4.92 5.71 2.24
C LEU A 77 -4.95 4.47 1.33
N LEU A 78 -6.02 3.70 1.39
CA LEU A 78 -6.22 2.53 0.53
C LEU A 78 -6.30 2.93 -0.95
N LEU A 79 -7.07 3.97 -1.29
CA LEU A 79 -7.15 4.46 -2.67
C LEU A 79 -5.79 4.97 -3.18
N ALA A 80 -5.07 5.75 -2.37
CA ALA A 80 -3.73 6.23 -2.72
C ALA A 80 -2.74 5.08 -2.91
N SER A 81 -2.81 4.05 -2.07
CA SER A 81 -2.00 2.84 -2.20
C SER A 81 -2.29 2.10 -3.51
N LEU A 82 -3.56 1.99 -3.90
CA LEU A 82 -3.95 1.33 -5.14
C LEU A 82 -3.45 2.10 -6.37
N LEU A 83 -3.61 3.42 -6.38
CA LEU A 83 -3.13 4.28 -7.48
C LEU A 83 -1.62 4.21 -7.62
N THR A 84 -0.89 4.31 -6.51
CA THR A 84 0.58 4.23 -6.50
C THR A 84 1.08 2.84 -6.88
N GLY A 85 0.40 1.78 -6.43
CA GLY A 85 0.63 0.41 -6.86
C GLY A 85 0.41 0.23 -8.37
N ALA A 86 -0.67 0.76 -8.92
CA ALA A 86 -0.96 0.70 -10.37
C ALA A 86 0.12 1.43 -11.19
N MET A 87 0.56 2.61 -10.74
CA MET A 87 1.67 3.34 -11.36
C MET A 87 2.99 2.56 -11.28
N GLY A 88 3.28 1.95 -10.13
CA GLY A 88 4.44 1.08 -9.95
C GLY A 88 4.41 -0.12 -10.89
N ALA A 89 3.26 -0.80 -10.99
CA ALA A 89 3.06 -1.91 -11.91
C ALA A 89 3.29 -1.51 -13.37
N TYR A 90 2.77 -0.34 -13.78
CA TYR A 90 2.99 0.20 -15.13
C TYR A 90 4.47 0.42 -15.44
N TRP A 91 5.23 1.02 -14.52
CA TRP A 91 6.67 1.25 -14.71
C TRP A 91 7.48 -0.04 -14.70
N LEU A 92 7.15 -1.00 -13.83
CA LEU A 92 7.78 -2.32 -13.82
C LEU A 92 7.49 -3.10 -15.11
N LEU A 93 6.26 -3.04 -15.61
CA LEU A 93 5.86 -3.66 -16.87
C LEU A 93 6.61 -3.03 -18.06
N SER A 94 6.73 -1.70 -18.05
CA SER A 94 7.50 -0.95 -19.06
C SER A 94 8.99 -1.28 -19.03
N ALA A 95 9.56 -1.49 -17.84
CA ALA A 95 10.96 -1.90 -17.68
C ALA A 95 11.21 -3.34 -18.16
N HIS A 96 10.24 -4.25 -17.97
CA HIS A 96 10.36 -5.66 -18.38
C HIS A 96 10.14 -5.85 -19.89
N ASN A 97 9.02 -5.37 -20.42
CA ASN A 97 8.61 -5.60 -21.81
C ASN A 97 9.17 -4.55 -22.79
N GLY A 98 9.73 -3.45 -22.28
CA GLY A 98 9.97 -2.26 -23.07
C GLY A 98 8.70 -1.40 -23.22
N ARG A 99 8.89 -0.12 -23.56
CA ARG A 99 7.76 0.79 -23.81
C ARG A 99 7.11 0.45 -25.15
N PRO A 100 5.78 0.48 -25.27
CA PRO A 100 5.09 0.40 -26.55
C PRO A 100 5.33 1.69 -27.33
N ARG A 101 6.51 1.83 -27.91
CA ARG A 101 6.86 2.89 -28.87
C ARG A 101 7.40 2.20 -30.11
N ALA A 102 6.74 2.42 -31.24
CA ALA A 102 7.32 2.16 -32.54
C ALA A 102 8.47 3.15 -32.74
N THR A 103 9.66 2.78 -32.28
CA THR A 103 10.87 3.51 -32.63
C THR A 103 11.37 2.91 -33.95
N PRO A 104 11.57 3.72 -34.99
CA PRO A 104 12.17 3.23 -36.23
C PRO A 104 13.55 2.69 -35.90
N VAL A 105 13.87 1.48 -36.39
CA VAL A 105 15.18 0.87 -36.21
C VAL A 105 16.19 1.73 -36.95
N ASP A 106 17.02 2.45 -36.20
CA ASP A 106 18.09 3.25 -36.78
C ASP A 106 19.26 2.33 -37.15
N LEU A 107 19.36 1.97 -38.43
CA LEU A 107 20.40 1.10 -38.96
C LEU A 107 21.79 1.77 -38.96
N THR A 108 21.89 3.06 -38.65
CA THR A 108 23.16 3.80 -38.61
C THR A 108 23.87 3.71 -37.25
N ILE A 109 23.19 3.23 -36.21
CA ILE A 109 23.73 3.12 -34.85
C ILE A 109 24.08 1.66 -34.54
N SER A 110 25.23 1.43 -33.90
CA SER A 110 25.62 0.07 -33.47
C SER A 110 24.58 -0.52 -32.50
N THR A 111 24.29 -1.81 -32.64
CA THR A 111 23.34 -2.55 -31.78
C THR A 111 23.68 -2.41 -30.30
N ALA A 112 24.97 -2.37 -29.96
CA ALA A 112 25.43 -2.19 -28.58
C ALA A 112 25.08 -0.80 -28.00
N THR A 113 25.13 0.25 -28.82
CA THR A 113 24.74 1.60 -28.39
C THR A 113 23.24 1.69 -28.18
N GLN A 114 22.44 1.06 -29.05
CA GLN A 114 20.98 0.98 -28.90
C GLN A 114 20.57 0.21 -27.64
N ASP A 115 21.18 -0.95 -27.39
CA ASP A 115 20.93 -1.75 -26.19
C ASP A 115 21.26 -0.99 -24.90
N HIS A 116 22.35 -0.21 -24.91
CA HIS A 116 22.73 0.60 -23.75
C HIS A 116 21.71 1.71 -23.45
N LEU A 117 21.20 2.40 -24.48
CA LEU A 117 20.15 3.42 -24.30
C LEU A 117 18.84 2.79 -23.79
N LEU A 118 18.47 1.62 -24.32
CA LEU A 118 17.33 0.86 -23.83
C LEU A 118 17.52 0.41 -22.37
N ALA A 119 18.72 -0.05 -21.99
CA ALA A 119 19.04 -0.42 -20.62
C ALA A 119 18.92 0.77 -19.65
N LEU A 120 19.40 1.95 -20.03
CA LEU A 120 19.29 3.15 -19.20
C LEU A 120 17.83 3.61 -19.01
N THR A 121 17.01 3.51 -20.05
CA THR A 121 15.57 3.83 -19.93
C THR A 121 14.83 2.81 -19.09
N ALA A 122 15.08 1.52 -19.30
CA ALA A 122 14.53 0.44 -18.48
C ALA A 122 14.94 0.56 -17.02
N LEU A 123 16.18 0.95 -16.72
CA LEU A 123 16.66 1.17 -15.36
C LEU A 123 15.94 2.35 -14.67
N LYS A 124 15.69 3.45 -15.39
CA LYS A 124 14.93 4.59 -14.85
C LYS A 124 13.50 4.18 -14.51
N ASP A 125 12.84 3.43 -15.39
CA ASP A 125 11.49 2.94 -15.15
C ASP A 125 11.47 1.90 -14.01
N LEU A 126 12.46 1.01 -13.93
CA LEU A 126 12.62 0.09 -12.80
C LEU A 126 12.75 0.83 -11.47
N ARG A 127 13.64 1.84 -11.38
CA ARG A 127 13.81 2.64 -10.15
C ARG A 127 12.53 3.34 -9.73
N ARG A 128 11.79 3.93 -10.69
CA ARG A 128 10.49 4.56 -10.42
C ARG A 128 9.46 3.54 -9.95
N GLY A 129 9.44 2.36 -10.58
CA GLY A 129 8.62 1.22 -10.18
C GLY A 129 8.88 0.81 -8.74
N ILE A 130 10.15 0.60 -8.37
CA ILE A 130 10.57 0.24 -7.01
C ILE A 130 10.12 1.30 -6.00
N VAL A 131 10.38 2.59 -6.28
CA VAL A 131 9.98 3.68 -5.38
C VAL A 131 8.46 3.72 -5.20
N ALA A 132 7.68 3.56 -6.27
CA ALA A 132 6.23 3.48 -6.18
C ALA A 132 5.75 2.24 -5.41
N THR A 133 6.37 1.09 -5.59
CA THR A 133 6.06 -0.12 -4.83
C THR A 133 6.33 0.08 -3.34
N LEU A 134 7.48 0.66 -2.97
CA LEU A 134 7.80 0.96 -1.57
C LEU A 134 6.81 1.97 -0.96
N LEU A 135 6.45 3.00 -1.71
CA LEU A 135 5.46 4.00 -1.27
C LEU A 135 4.06 3.39 -1.11
N CYS A 136 3.64 2.52 -2.05
CA CYS A 136 2.41 1.75 -1.93
C CYS A 136 2.42 0.88 -0.67
N THR A 137 3.50 0.12 -0.43
CA THR A 137 3.65 -0.66 0.80
C THR A 137 3.57 0.20 2.05
N GLY A 138 4.22 1.37 2.06
CA GLY A 138 4.15 2.32 3.17
C GLY A 138 2.73 2.83 3.44
N LEU A 139 1.98 3.17 2.39
CA LEU A 139 0.58 3.58 2.49
C LEU A 139 -0.32 2.44 2.99
N LEU A 140 -0.07 1.21 2.59
CA LEU A 140 -0.80 0.04 3.07
C LEU A 140 -0.54 -0.21 4.56
N VAL A 141 0.72 -0.16 4.98
CA VAL A 141 1.08 -0.29 6.39
C VAL A 141 0.44 0.83 7.21
N ALA A 142 0.43 2.07 6.69
CA ALA A 142 -0.26 3.18 7.34
C ALA A 142 -1.77 2.93 7.45
N ALA A 143 -2.43 2.47 6.38
CA ALA A 143 -3.86 2.14 6.39
C ALA A 143 -4.18 1.07 7.45
N VAL A 144 -3.43 -0.03 7.46
CA VAL A 144 -3.59 -1.11 8.47
C VAL A 144 -3.33 -0.58 9.88
N GLY A 145 -2.26 0.22 10.06
CA GLY A 145 -1.95 0.85 11.34
C GLY A 145 -3.08 1.74 11.83
N THR A 146 -3.68 2.55 10.96
CA THR A 146 -4.84 3.39 11.32
C THR A 146 -6.09 2.57 11.63
N THR A 147 -6.26 1.38 11.06
CA THR A 147 -7.36 0.48 11.43
C THR A 147 -7.20 -0.07 12.84
N TRP A 148 -5.98 -0.41 13.27
CA TRP A 148 -5.74 -0.99 14.59
C TRP A 148 -5.56 0.04 15.71
N TYR A 149 -5.00 1.20 15.38
CA TYR A 149 -4.66 2.24 16.35
C TYR A 149 -5.50 3.51 16.19
N GLY A 150 -6.50 3.49 15.30
CA GLY A 150 -7.47 4.58 15.17
C GLY A 150 -8.35 4.68 16.42
N PRO A 151 -8.91 5.87 16.71
CA PRO A 151 -9.78 6.05 17.86
C PRO A 151 -11.02 5.17 17.70
N GLU A 152 -11.30 4.38 18.75
CA GLU A 152 -12.45 3.51 18.79
C GLU A 152 -13.74 4.33 18.76
N LYS A 153 -14.74 3.80 18.04
CA LYS A 153 -16.09 4.37 18.06
C LYS A 153 -16.60 4.41 19.49
N SER A 154 -17.08 5.58 19.91
CA SER A 154 -17.79 5.76 21.18
C SER A 154 -18.86 4.67 21.33
N ARG A 155 -18.78 3.87 22.40
CA ARG A 155 -19.76 2.80 22.65
C ARG A 155 -21.15 3.43 22.80
N PRO A 156 -22.20 2.84 22.20
CA PRO A 156 -23.55 3.34 22.38
C PRO A 156 -23.90 3.34 23.87
N LYS A 157 -24.47 4.44 24.34
CA LYS A 157 -24.95 4.56 25.71
C LYS A 157 -26.30 3.87 25.80
N LEU A 158 -26.56 3.23 26.93
CA LEU A 158 -27.81 2.54 27.19
C LEU A 158 -28.64 3.40 28.12
N VAL A 159 -29.84 3.77 27.66
CA VAL A 159 -30.88 4.40 28.46
C VAL A 159 -31.86 3.33 28.88
N VAL A 160 -31.95 3.11 30.18
CA VAL A 160 -32.84 2.13 30.81
C VAL A 160 -33.92 2.87 31.57
N ARG A 161 -35.17 2.67 31.15
CA ARG A 161 -36.34 3.21 31.84
C ARG A 161 -36.88 2.14 32.78
N THR A 162 -37.05 2.50 34.04
CA THR A 162 -37.53 1.58 35.07
C THR A 162 -39.00 1.82 35.41
N ARG A 163 -39.67 0.81 35.96
CA ARG A 163 -41.07 0.88 36.39
C ARG A 163 -41.32 1.91 37.50
N THR A 164 -40.27 2.25 38.25
CA THR A 164 -40.29 3.32 39.26
C THR A 164 -40.21 4.73 38.67
N GLY A 165 -40.06 4.86 37.35
CA GLY A 165 -39.94 6.15 36.66
C GLY A 165 -38.50 6.66 36.56
N ALA A 166 -37.51 5.97 37.13
CA ALA A 166 -36.11 6.37 37.01
C ALA A 166 -35.57 6.07 35.59
N VAL A 167 -34.86 7.05 35.03
CA VAL A 167 -34.13 6.94 33.76
C VAL A 167 -32.65 6.84 34.07
N LEU A 168 -32.07 5.68 33.80
CA LEU A 168 -30.65 5.41 34.02
C LEU A 168 -29.93 5.43 32.69
N CYS A 169 -28.86 6.20 32.59
CA CYS A 169 -28.02 6.24 31.40
C CYS A 169 -26.58 5.87 31.74
N GLY A 170 -26.00 4.94 30.99
CA GLY A 170 -24.66 4.44 31.24
C GLY A 170 -24.02 3.73 30.05
N ASP A 171 -22.74 3.43 30.21
CA ASP A 171 -21.92 2.76 29.21
C ASP A 171 -21.93 1.25 29.45
N GLY A 172 -22.38 0.49 28.45
CA GLY A 172 -22.43 -0.96 28.50
C GLY A 172 -23.41 -1.53 29.54
N ALA A 173 -23.92 -2.72 29.26
CA ALA A 173 -24.70 -3.48 30.21
C ALA A 173 -24.14 -4.90 30.33
N ALA A 174 -23.92 -5.35 31.55
CA ALA A 174 -23.70 -6.76 31.86
C ALA A 174 -24.98 -7.30 32.50
N GLY A 175 -25.34 -8.54 32.17
CA GLY A 175 -26.53 -9.19 32.69
C GLY A 175 -26.23 -10.60 33.15
N ASP A 176 -26.75 -10.98 34.31
CA ASP A 176 -26.67 -12.36 34.84
C ASP A 176 -28.01 -13.12 34.71
N GLY A 177 -28.93 -12.58 33.91
CA GLY A 177 -30.29 -13.12 33.71
C GLY A 177 -31.32 -12.64 34.73
N ARG A 178 -30.90 -12.07 35.88
CA ARG A 178 -31.81 -11.46 36.87
C ARG A 178 -31.60 -9.96 37.04
N ARG A 179 -30.37 -9.50 36.88
CA ARG A 179 -30.00 -8.10 37.05
C ARG A 179 -29.23 -7.58 35.85
N LEU A 180 -29.46 -6.32 35.53
CA LEU A 180 -28.76 -5.55 34.51
C LEU A 180 -27.85 -4.56 35.25
N THR A 181 -26.54 -4.71 35.11
CA THR A 181 -25.55 -3.78 35.64
C THR A 181 -25.13 -2.79 34.56
N LEU A 182 -25.39 -1.51 34.80
CA LEU A 182 -24.99 -0.39 33.96
C LEU A 182 -23.86 0.39 34.61
N ARG A 183 -22.89 0.85 33.81
CA ARG A 183 -21.85 1.76 34.28
C ARG A 183 -22.31 3.21 34.05
N THR A 184 -22.76 3.88 35.11
CA THR A 184 -23.21 5.28 35.05
C THR A 184 -22.11 6.23 35.53
N ARG A 185 -22.28 7.54 35.36
CA ARG A 185 -21.36 8.55 35.93
C ARG A 185 -21.27 8.48 37.46
N ALA A 186 -22.35 8.03 38.12
CA ALA A 186 -22.41 7.88 39.57
C ALA A 186 -21.82 6.55 40.07
N GLY A 187 -21.32 5.70 39.16
CA GLY A 187 -20.81 4.36 39.47
C GLY A 187 -21.62 3.24 38.80
N GLN A 188 -21.34 1.99 39.18
CA GLN A 188 -22.10 0.84 38.69
C GLN A 188 -23.46 0.77 39.39
N VAL A 189 -24.53 0.71 38.60
CA VAL A 189 -25.91 0.60 39.08
C VAL A 189 -26.48 -0.73 38.60
N SER A 190 -27.00 -1.54 39.52
CA SER A 190 -27.61 -2.83 39.23
C SER A 190 -29.12 -2.77 39.38
N VAL A 191 -29.84 -2.96 38.28
CA VAL A 191 -31.31 -2.91 38.20
C VAL A 191 -31.84 -4.32 38.01
N ALA A 192 -32.92 -4.71 38.69
CA ALA A 192 -33.58 -5.97 38.41
C ALA A 192 -34.24 -5.94 37.02
N LEU A 193 -34.09 -7.00 36.22
CA LEU A 193 -34.69 -7.05 34.88
C LEU A 193 -36.22 -6.93 34.92
N THR A 194 -36.85 -7.37 36.01
CA THR A 194 -38.29 -7.24 36.24
C THR A 194 -38.76 -5.79 36.35
N ASP A 195 -37.85 -4.88 36.70
CA ASP A 195 -38.13 -3.46 36.87
C ASP A 195 -37.80 -2.66 35.61
N VAL A 196 -37.22 -3.28 34.58
CA VAL A 196 -36.90 -2.64 33.30
C VAL A 196 -38.13 -2.61 32.40
N LEU A 197 -38.55 -1.41 31.99
CA LEU A 197 -39.66 -1.21 31.05
C LEU A 197 -39.17 -1.10 29.60
N ALA A 198 -38.06 -0.39 29.39
CA ALA A 198 -37.49 -0.18 28.06
C ALA A 198 -35.96 -0.02 28.15
N VAL A 199 -35.28 -0.53 27.13
CA VAL A 199 -33.84 -0.36 26.91
C VAL A 199 -33.67 0.25 25.54
N GLU A 200 -33.13 1.47 25.50
CA GLU A 200 -32.85 2.20 24.26
C GLU A 200 -31.35 2.47 24.17
N THR A 201 -30.81 2.33 22.97
CA THR A 201 -29.42 2.73 22.67
C THR A 201 -29.42 4.18 22.19
N THR A 202 -28.65 5.04 22.84
CA THR A 202 -28.54 6.46 22.49
C THR A 202 -27.08 6.87 22.35
N GLU A 203 -26.81 7.89 21.53
CA GLU A 203 -25.47 8.47 21.44
C GLU A 203 -25.15 9.39 22.64
N LYS A 204 -26.19 10.00 23.22
CA LYS A 204 -26.09 10.91 24.36
C LYS A 204 -27.12 10.58 25.43
N CYS A 205 -26.68 10.64 26.68
CA CYS A 205 -27.59 10.62 27.81
C CYS A 205 -28.36 11.94 27.86
N PRO A 206 -29.67 11.91 28.16
CA PRO A 206 -30.43 13.10 28.51
C PRO A 206 -29.88 13.76 29.79
#